data_AF-A0A2P9H313-F1
#
_entry.id   AF-A0A2P9H313-F1
#
_cell.length_a   1.000
_cell.length_b   1.000
_cell.length_c   1.000
_cell.angle_alpha   90.00
_cell.angle_beta   90.00
_cell.angle_gamma   90.00
#
_symmetry.space_group_name_H-M   'P 1'
#
loop_
_entity.id
_entity.type
_entity.pdbx_description
1 polymer ?
#
loop_
_entity_poly.entity_id
_entity_poly.type
_entity_poly.pdbx_seq_one_letter_code
_entity_poly.pdbx_strand_id
1 'polypeptide(L)'
;MRGAIAAQLDGVFERYVDEMFRHMWAAPKKMDDPEVVRSALEESGFNAASLMARTQEPEVKDRLLQNTQASVARGTFGAPTFFVGDEIFFGKDRLREIFFGKDRLRDVEEEIVRANA
;
A
#
# COMPACT_ATOMS: atom_id res chain seq x y z
N MET A 1 -5.60 2.40 -4.93
CA MET A 1 -5.22 2.90 -6.27
C MET A 1 -5.40 1.79 -7.30
N ARG A 2 -5.73 2.09 -8.56
CA ARG A 2 -5.94 1.04 -9.59
C ARG A 2 -4.66 0.25 -9.90
N GLY A 3 -3.50 0.92 -9.94
CA GLY A 3 -2.22 0.23 -10.19
C GLY A 3 -1.86 -0.82 -9.13
N ALA A 4 -2.21 -0.59 -7.86
CA ALA A 4 -2.06 -1.57 -6.79
C ALA A 4 -2.87 -2.86 -7.04
N ILE A 5 -4.12 -2.71 -7.50
CA ILE A 5 -4.98 -3.86 -7.85
C ILE A 5 -4.41 -4.60 -9.06
N ALA A 6 -4.00 -3.88 -10.11
CA ALA A 6 -3.37 -4.47 -11.27
C ALA A 6 -2.12 -5.29 -10.89
N ALA A 7 -1.24 -4.71 -10.06
CA ALA A 7 -0.06 -5.39 -9.54
C ALA A 7 -0.38 -6.62 -8.67
N GLN A 8 -1.49 -6.61 -7.92
CA GLN A 8 -1.97 -7.80 -7.20
C GLN A 8 -2.39 -8.93 -8.15
N LEU A 9 -3.16 -8.61 -9.19
CA LEU A 9 -3.61 -9.60 -10.18
C LEU A 9 -2.42 -10.20 -10.96
N ASP A 10 -1.38 -9.39 -11.18
CA ASP A 10 -0.20 -9.79 -11.94
C ASP A 10 0.92 -10.39 -11.05
N GLY A 11 0.69 -10.53 -9.73
CA GLY A 11 1.62 -11.16 -8.79
C GLY A 11 2.86 -10.34 -8.42
N VAL A 12 2.83 -9.02 -8.62
CA VAL A 12 3.97 -8.10 -8.39
C VAL A 12 3.66 -7.00 -7.38
N PHE A 13 2.69 -7.24 -6.50
CA PHE A 13 2.13 -6.23 -5.58
C PHE A 13 3.15 -5.61 -4.62
N GLU A 14 3.92 -6.42 -3.89
CA GLU A 14 4.84 -5.93 -2.85
C GLU A 14 5.86 -4.95 -3.46
N ARG A 15 6.51 -5.36 -4.55
CA ARG A 15 7.45 -4.51 -5.29
C ARG A 15 6.79 -3.23 -5.80
N TYR A 16 5.53 -3.31 -6.25
CA TYR A 16 4.80 -2.13 -6.73
C TYR A 16 4.55 -1.15 -5.59
N VAL A 17 4.13 -1.63 -4.42
CA VAL A 17 3.89 -0.81 -3.24
C VAL A 17 5.17 -0.09 -2.82
N ASP A 18 6.28 -0.82 -2.66
CA ASP A 18 7.56 -0.26 -2.26
C ASP A 18 8.01 0.88 -3.17
N GLU A 19 7.97 0.64 -4.48
CA GLU A 19 8.43 1.61 -5.47
C GLU A 19 7.49 2.81 -5.59
N MET A 20 6.17 2.62 -5.51
CA MET A 20 5.23 3.75 -5.50
C MET A 20 5.36 4.61 -4.25
N PHE A 21 5.51 4.02 -3.06
CA PHE A 21 5.78 4.79 -1.85
C PHE A 21 7.14 5.49 -1.91
N ARG A 22 8.17 4.85 -2.49
CA ARG A 22 9.47 5.49 -2.74
C ARG A 22 9.31 6.74 -3.59
N HIS A 23 8.63 6.66 -4.73
CA HIS A 23 8.40 7.79 -5.64
C HIS A 23 7.39 8.83 -5.12
N MET A 24 6.61 8.52 -4.07
CA MET A 24 5.73 9.48 -3.41
C MET A 24 6.43 10.23 -2.26
N TRP A 25 7.32 9.57 -1.52
CA TRP A 25 7.82 10.09 -0.24
C TRP A 25 9.35 10.19 -0.14
N ALA A 26 10.09 9.15 -0.55
CA ALA A 26 11.54 9.11 -0.37
C ALA A 26 12.31 9.81 -1.50
N ALA A 27 11.80 9.70 -2.74
CA ALA A 27 12.34 10.32 -3.94
C ALA A 27 11.17 10.89 -4.75
N PRO A 28 10.57 12.01 -4.28
CA PRO A 28 9.26 12.45 -4.74
C PRO A 28 9.26 12.80 -6.23
N LYS A 29 8.27 12.25 -6.93
CA LYS A 29 7.92 12.55 -8.31
C LYS A 29 6.50 13.08 -8.39
N LYS A 30 6.17 13.70 -9.51
CA LYS A 30 4.81 14.18 -9.80
C LYS A 30 3.88 13.02 -10.17
N MET A 31 3.49 12.21 -9.18
CA MET A 31 2.75 10.95 -9.38
C MET A 31 1.26 11.13 -9.77
N ASP A 32 0.81 12.36 -10.03
CA ASP A 32 -0.47 12.67 -10.67
C ASP A 32 -0.34 12.89 -12.20
N ASP A 33 0.88 12.96 -12.72
CA ASP A 33 1.18 13.07 -14.15
C ASP A 33 1.37 11.67 -14.78
N PRO A 34 0.55 11.25 -15.76
CA PRO A 34 0.65 9.94 -16.39
C PRO A 34 2.01 9.60 -16.99
N GLU A 35 2.73 10.58 -17.55
CA GLU A 35 4.04 10.34 -18.18
C GLU A 35 5.14 10.17 -17.13
N VAL A 36 5.03 10.88 -16.01
CA VAL A 36 5.91 10.70 -14.85
C VAL A 36 5.66 9.34 -14.21
N VAL A 37 4.41 8.91 -14.08
CA VAL A 37 4.06 7.57 -13.59
C VAL A 37 4.62 6.48 -14.51
N ARG A 38 4.49 6.62 -15.83
CA ARG A 38 5.09 5.69 -16.80
C ARG A 38 6.59 5.55 -16.56
N SER A 39 7.30 6.68 -16.51
CA SER A 39 8.75 6.70 -16.34
C SER A 39 9.17 6.09 -15.01
N ALA A 40 8.44 6.40 -13.93
CA ALA A 40 8.68 5.81 -12.61
C ALA A 40 8.49 4.28 -12.59
N LEU A 41 7.48 3.76 -13.29
CA LEU A 41 7.26 2.32 -13.41
C LEU A 41 8.38 1.63 -14.20
N GLU A 42 8.85 2.24 -15.28
CA GLU A 42 9.97 1.70 -16.08
C GLU A 42 11.28 1.69 -15.29
N GLU A 43 11.60 2.79 -14.60
CA GLU A 43 12.75 2.88 -13.69
C GLU A 43 12.71 1.83 -12.58
N SER A 44 11.50 1.49 -12.10
CA SER A 44 11.25 0.48 -11.07
C SER A 44 11.14 -0.95 -11.64
N GLY A 45 11.49 -1.16 -12.92
CA GLY A 45 11.57 -2.49 -13.54
C GLY A 45 10.23 -3.13 -13.87
N PHE A 46 9.17 -2.33 -14.05
CA PHE A 46 7.87 -2.79 -14.54
C PHE A 46 7.74 -2.57 -16.05
N ASN A 47 6.96 -3.42 -16.71
CA ASN A 47 6.42 -3.08 -18.03
C ASN A 47 5.30 -2.06 -17.84
N ALA A 48 5.63 -0.77 -17.88
CA ALA A 48 4.69 0.31 -17.63
C ALA A 48 3.51 0.29 -18.61
N ALA A 49 3.74 0.02 -19.89
CA ALA A 49 2.67 -0.06 -20.88
C ALA A 49 1.64 -1.14 -20.51
N SER A 50 2.10 -2.34 -20.17
CA SER A 50 1.22 -3.45 -19.77
C SER A 50 0.48 -3.13 -18.47
N LEU A 51 1.18 -2.65 -17.44
CA LEU A 51 0.58 -2.38 -16.15
C LEU A 51 -0.43 -1.23 -16.22
N MET A 52 -0.11 -0.16 -16.96
CA MET A 52 -1.01 0.97 -17.18
C MET A 52 -2.25 0.53 -17.98
N ALA A 53 -2.10 -0.31 -19.00
CA ALA A 53 -3.24 -0.87 -19.73
C ALA A 53 -4.13 -1.71 -18.79
N ARG A 54 -3.53 -2.58 -17.96
CA ARG A 54 -4.22 -3.37 -16.93
C ARG A 54 -5.07 -2.51 -16.01
N THR A 55 -4.58 -1.32 -15.61
CA THR A 55 -5.35 -0.39 -14.75
C THR A 55 -6.67 0.09 -15.35
N GLN A 56 -6.85 -0.02 -16.66
CA GLN A 56 -8.06 0.40 -17.36
C GLN A 56 -9.11 -0.71 -17.51
N GLU A 57 -8.73 -1.96 -17.24
CA GLU A 57 -9.62 -3.11 -17.37
C GLU A 57 -10.79 -3.04 -16.37
N PRO A 58 -11.99 -3.53 -16.76
CA PRO A 58 -13.16 -3.54 -15.89
C PRO A 58 -12.91 -4.25 -14.55
N GLU A 59 -12.25 -5.41 -14.57
CA GLU A 59 -11.96 -6.20 -13.37
C GLU A 59 -11.18 -5.40 -12.32
N VAL A 60 -10.19 -4.61 -12.75
CA VAL A 60 -9.37 -3.77 -11.85
C VAL A 60 -10.21 -2.65 -11.23
N LYS A 61 -11.09 -2.02 -12.02
CA LYS A 61 -11.99 -0.96 -11.55
C LYS A 61 -13.00 -1.51 -10.55
N ASP A 62 -13.59 -2.66 -10.86
CA ASP A 62 -14.60 -3.31 -10.04
C ASP A 62 -14.00 -3.79 -8.71
N ARG A 63 -12.82 -4.41 -8.73
CA ARG A 63 -12.13 -4.82 -7.50
C ARG A 63 -11.76 -3.62 -6.63
N LEU A 64 -11.28 -2.51 -7.22
CA LEU A 64 -11.00 -1.29 -6.45
C LEU A 64 -12.27 -0.73 -5.80
N LEU A 65 -13.40 -0.72 -6.52
CA LEU A 65 -14.68 -0.28 -6.00
C LEU A 65 -15.14 -1.16 -4.83
N GLN A 66 -15.10 -2.49 -5.01
CA GLN A 66 -15.45 -3.47 -3.98
C GLN A 66 -14.60 -3.31 -2.72
N ASN A 67 -13.27 -3.20 -2.87
CA ASN A 67 -12.36 -3.01 -1.73
C ASN A 67 -12.66 -1.70 -0.98
N THR A 68 -12.97 -0.63 -1.72
CA THR A 68 -13.33 0.66 -1.12
C THR A 68 -14.65 0.57 -0.36
N GLN A 69 -15.68 -0.03 -0.96
CA GLN A 69 -16.99 -0.24 -0.32
C GLN A 69 -16.88 -1.13 0.92
N ALA A 70 -16.11 -2.22 0.86
CA ALA A 70 -15.88 -3.10 2.00
C ALA A 70 -15.17 -2.36 3.15
N SER A 71 -14.18 -1.53 2.83
CA SER A 71 -13.46 -0.71 3.81
C SER A 71 -14.38 0.30 4.51
N VAL A 72 -15.23 0.99 3.75
CA VAL A 72 -16.24 1.93 4.27
C VAL A 72 -17.28 1.21 5.11
N ALA A 73 -17.80 0.07 4.65
CA ALA A 73 -18.77 -0.75 5.37
C ALA A 73 -18.22 -1.26 6.71
N ARG A 74 -16.89 -1.46 6.81
CA ARG A 74 -16.19 -1.82 8.05
C ARG A 74 -15.87 -0.62 8.95
N GLY A 75 -16.30 0.60 8.59
CA GLY A 75 -16.14 1.80 9.40
C GLY A 75 -14.85 2.60 9.14
N THR A 76 -14.11 2.31 8.07
CA THR A 76 -12.94 3.12 7.70
C THR A 76 -13.35 4.52 7.23
N PHE A 77 -12.71 5.55 7.76
CA PHE A 77 -12.94 6.96 7.39
C PHE A 77 -11.68 7.70 6.94
N GLY A 78 -10.52 7.04 6.91
CA GLY A 78 -9.25 7.62 6.48
C GLY A 78 -8.14 6.57 6.32
N ALA A 79 -6.92 7.04 6.04
CA ALA A 79 -5.75 6.17 5.91
C ALA A 79 -4.53 6.77 6.66
N PRO A 80 -3.64 5.93 7.23
CA PRO A 80 -3.79 4.48 7.36
C PRO A 80 -4.82 4.12 8.45
N THR A 81 -5.59 3.06 8.21
CA THR A 81 -6.51 2.44 9.18
C THR A 81 -6.14 0.97 9.29
N PHE A 82 -6.02 0.46 10.52
CA PHE A 82 -5.71 -0.92 10.83
C PHE A 82 -6.89 -1.56 11.56
N PHE A 83 -7.05 -2.87 11.37
CA PHE A 83 -8.08 -3.66 12.06
C PHE A 83 -7.43 -4.84 12.78
N VAL A 84 -7.79 -5.04 14.05
CA VAL A 84 -7.43 -6.23 14.85
C VAL A 84 -8.72 -6.84 15.37
N GLY A 85 -9.15 -7.96 14.78
CA GLY A 85 -10.51 -8.44 14.96
C GLY A 85 -11.53 -7.39 14.50
N ASP A 86 -12.39 -6.96 15.42
CA ASP A 86 -13.42 -5.93 15.19
C ASP A 86 -12.97 -4.52 15.63
N GLU A 87 -11.79 -4.38 16.24
CA GLU A 87 -11.28 -3.10 16.70
C GLU A 87 -10.60 -2.31 15.57
N ILE A 88 -10.78 -0.98 15.58
CA ILE A 88 -10.27 -0.04 14.57
C ILE A 88 -9.18 0.85 15.18
N PHE A 89 -8.02 0.92 14.53
CA PHE A 89 -6.91 1.80 14.89
C PHE A 89 -6.60 2.75 13.72
N PHE A 90 -6.89 4.04 13.89
CA PHE A 90 -6.70 5.06 12.84
C PHE A 90 -5.44 5.91 13.07
N GLY A 91 -4.60 6.01 12.05
CA GLY A 91 -3.37 6.81 12.07
C GLY A 91 -2.14 6.00 12.47
N LYS A 92 -0.97 6.38 11.93
CA LYS A 92 0.30 5.67 12.20
C LYS A 92 0.68 5.66 13.68
N ASP A 93 0.30 6.69 14.43
CA ASP A 93 0.66 6.83 15.85
C ASP A 93 -0.01 5.75 16.71
N ARG A 94 -1.10 5.15 16.22
CA ARG A 94 -1.80 4.04 16.85
C ARG A 94 -1.14 2.69 16.65
N LEU A 95 -0.14 2.57 15.76
CA LEU A 95 0.56 1.30 15.55
C LEU A 95 1.14 0.74 16.85
N ARG A 96 1.62 1.61 17.75
CA ARG A 96 2.17 1.21 19.06
C ARG A 96 1.14 0.58 20.00
N GLU A 97 -0.14 0.82 19.74
CA GLU A 97 -1.27 0.30 20.51
C GLU A 97 -1.77 -1.06 19.98
N ILE A 98 -1.32 -1.46 18.78
CA ILE A 98 -1.66 -2.75 18.17
C ILE A 98 -0.77 -3.83 18.82
N PHE A 99 -1.27 -4.50 19.86
CA PHE A 99 -0.54 -5.60 20.51
C PHE A 99 -0.86 -6.94 19.83
N PHE A 100 0.16 -7.71 19.46
CA PHE A 100 0.01 -9.10 19.03
C PHE A 100 0.32 -10.02 20.22
N GLY A 101 -0.68 -10.30 21.06
CA GLY A 101 -0.51 -11.20 22.21
C GLY A 101 0.19 -10.57 23.42
N LYS A 102 0.81 -11.39 24.28
CA LYS A 102 1.42 -10.95 25.56
C LYS A 102 2.70 -10.12 25.39
N ASP A 103 3.28 -10.11 24.21
CA ASP A 103 4.55 -9.45 23.93
C ASP A 103 4.29 -8.12 23.21
N ARG A 104 4.98 -7.08 23.65
CA ARG A 104 4.68 -5.69 23.30
C ARG A 104 5.40 -5.39 21.98
N LEU A 105 4.80 -4.67 21.03
CA LEU A 105 5.50 -4.24 19.79
C LEU A 105 6.84 -3.51 20.03
N ARG A 106 7.02 -2.93 21.22
CA ARG A 106 8.30 -2.39 21.69
C ARG A 106 9.44 -3.41 21.60
N ASP A 107 9.15 -4.68 21.85
CA ASP A 107 10.13 -5.76 21.87
C ASP A 107 10.62 -6.04 20.43
N VAL A 108 9.77 -5.88 19.42
CA VAL A 108 10.13 -6.05 17.99
C VAL A 108 10.90 -4.84 17.45
N GLU A 109 10.53 -3.60 17.81
CA GLU A 109 11.29 -2.40 17.41
C GLU A 109 12.70 -2.40 18.03
N GLU A 110 12.85 -2.77 19.30
CA GLU A 110 14.15 -2.90 19.96
C GLU A 110 15.01 -4.02 19.35
N GLU A 111 14.41 -5.12 18.92
CA GLU A 111 15.10 -6.23 18.26
C GLU A 111 15.56 -5.87 16.84
N ILE A 112 14.75 -5.13 16.07
CA ILE A 112 15.15 -4.58 14.77
C ILE A 112 16.28 -3.56 14.91
N VAL A 113 16.23 -2.70 15.92
CA VAL A 113 17.31 -1.73 16.20
C VAL A 113 18.58 -2.45 16.63
N ARG A 114 18.49 -3.51 17.46
CA ARG A 114 19.65 -4.33 17.84
C ARG A 114 20.24 -5.13 16.69
N ALA A 115 19.41 -5.66 15.79
CA ALA A 115 19.87 -6.46 14.67
C ALA A 115 20.59 -5.64 13.57
N ASN A 116 20.43 -4.31 13.60
CA ASN A 116 21.03 -3.37 12.64
C ASN A 116 22.07 -2.43 13.26
N ALA A 117 22.54 -2.71 14.48
CA ALA A 117 23.66 -2.04 15.15
C ALA A 117 24.90 -2.93 15.15
#